data_AF-A0A0B0D585-F1
#
_entry.id   AF-A0A0B0D585-F1
#
_cell.length_a   1.000
_cell.length_b   1.000
_cell.length_c   1.000
_cell.angle_alpha   90.00
_cell.angle_beta   90.00
_cell.angle_gamma   90.00
#
_symmetry.space_group_name_H-M   'P 1'
#
loop_
_entity.id
_entity.type
_entity.pdbx_description
1 polymer ?
#
loop_
_entity_poly.entity_id
_entity_poly.type
_entity_poly.pdbx_seq_one_letter_code
_entity_poly.pdbx_strand_id
1 'polypeptide(L)'
;MGKIIGIDLGTTNSCVAVMEGGEAKVIPNPEGNRTTPSAVAFKNGERQVGEVAKRQAITNPNTILSIKRHMGTDYKVEVEGKEYTPQEVSAIILQYIKNYAEDYLGDTVDKAVITVPAYFNDAERQAT
;
A
#
# COMPACT_ATOMS: atom_id res chain seq x y z
N MET A 1 15.97 14.43 -11.85
CA MET A 1 15.99 14.01 -10.43
C MET A 1 14.59 13.54 -10.12
N GLY A 2 14.40 12.25 -9.81
CA GLY A 2 13.07 11.67 -9.64
C GLY A 2 12.27 12.42 -8.56
N LYS A 3 10.98 12.62 -8.79
CA LYS A 3 10.10 13.26 -7.81
C LYS A 3 10.01 12.38 -6.56
N ILE A 4 9.96 13.00 -5.39
CA ILE A 4 9.69 12.31 -4.11
C ILE A 4 8.18 12.36 -3.88
N ILE A 5 7.59 11.21 -3.58
CA ILE A 5 6.17 11.12 -3.20
C ILE A 5 6.01 10.98 -1.69
N GLY A 6 4.92 11.53 -1.14
CA GLY A 6 4.49 11.27 0.23
C GLY A 6 3.42 10.19 0.23
N ILE A 7 3.61 9.13 1.01
CA ILE A 7 2.66 8.02 1.13
C ILE A 7 2.12 7.99 2.55
N ASP A 8 0.80 8.05 2.67
CA ASP A 8 0.11 7.66 3.89
C ASP A 8 -0.23 6.17 3.82
N LEU A 9 0.52 5.33 4.55
CA LEU A 9 0.29 3.89 4.61
C LEU A 9 -0.61 3.56 5.80
N GLY A 10 -1.90 3.80 5.63
CA GLY A 10 -2.91 3.60 6.66
C GLY A 10 -3.37 2.14 6.80
N THR A 11 -3.95 1.82 7.95
CA THR A 11 -4.49 0.49 8.25
C THR A 11 -5.65 0.11 7.32
N THR A 12 -6.55 1.05 7.03
CA THR A 12 -7.76 0.79 6.23
C THR A 12 -7.62 1.26 4.80
N ASN A 13 -7.08 2.46 4.60
CA ASN A 13 -6.82 3.04 3.29
C ASN A 13 -5.43 3.66 3.30
N SER A 14 -4.85 3.74 2.11
CA SER A 14 -3.60 4.45 1.84
C SER A 14 -3.84 5.58 0.85
N CYS A 15 -2.97 6.58 0.86
CA CYS A 15 -3.03 7.76 0.02
C CYS A 15 -1.62 8.12 -0.46
N VAL A 16 -1.50 8.75 -1.62
CA VAL A 16 -0.23 9.27 -2.11
C VAL A 16 -0.38 10.68 -2.63
N ALA A 17 0.60 11.52 -2.31
CA ALA A 17 0.70 12.90 -2.75
C ALA A 17 2.08 13.21 -3.30
N VAL A 18 2.15 14.25 -4.12
CA VAL A 18 3.39 14.77 -4.71
C VAL A 18 3.39 16.30 -4.63
N MET A 19 4.57 16.90 -4.51
CA MET A 19 4.72 18.35 -4.59
C MET A 19 4.83 18.79 -6.05
N GLU A 20 3.94 19.67 -6.50
CA GLU A 20 3.96 20.28 -7.83
C GLU A 20 3.75 21.79 -7.73
N GLY A 21 4.67 22.58 -8.29
CA GLY A 21 4.53 24.05 -8.28
C GLY A 21 4.51 24.67 -6.88
N GLY A 22 5.04 23.98 -5.87
CA GLY A 22 4.99 24.41 -4.46
C GLY A 22 3.74 23.96 -3.70
N GLU A 23 2.79 23.30 -4.36
CA GLU A 23 1.57 22.79 -3.73
C GLU A 23 1.58 21.26 -3.65
N ALA A 24 1.04 20.73 -2.56
CA ALA A 24 0.81 19.29 -2.42
C ALA A 24 -0.44 18.88 -3.21
N LYS A 25 -0.29 17.92 -4.12
CA LYS A 25 -1.40 17.33 -4.87
C LYS A 25 -1.54 15.85 -4.56
N VAL A 26 -2.76 15.43 -4.26
CA VAL A 26 -3.10 14.01 -4.08
C VAL A 26 -3.31 13.37 -5.45
N ILE A 27 -2.60 12.26 -5.70
CA ILE A 27 -2.68 11.54 -6.96
C ILE A 27 -3.92 10.63 -6.94
N PRO A 28 -4.81 10.70 -7.94
CA PRO A 28 -5.91 9.75 -8.06
C PRO A 28 -5.39 8.36 -8.42
N ASN A 29 -5.99 7.34 -7.83
CA ASN A 29 -5.75 5.96 -8.19
C ASN A 29 -6.45 5.61 -9.54
N PRO A 30 -6.22 4.41 -10.12
CA PRO A 30 -6.84 4.00 -11.38
C PRO A 30 -8.38 4.03 -11.39
N GLU A 31 -9.03 3.93 -10.22
CA GLU A 31 -10.48 4.07 -10.09
C GLU A 31 -10.96 5.53 -9.95
N GLY A 32 -10.05 6.51 -10.03
CA GLY A 32 -10.34 7.95 -9.90
C GLY A 32 -10.47 8.44 -8.45
N ASN A 33 -10.27 7.58 -7.46
CA ASN A 33 -10.35 7.92 -6.04
C ASN A 33 -9.02 8.46 -5.53
N ARG A 34 -9.08 9.30 -4.49
CA ARG A 34 -7.89 9.86 -3.83
C ARG A 34 -7.32 9.00 -2.70
N THR A 35 -7.99 7.88 -2.40
CA THR A 35 -7.54 6.90 -1.43
C THR A 35 -7.76 5.51 -2.00
N THR A 36 -6.85 4.60 -1.66
CA THR A 36 -6.89 3.20 -2.07
C THR A 36 -7.04 2.34 -0.83
N PRO A 37 -8.00 1.39 -0.77
CA PRO A 37 -8.05 0.45 0.34
C PRO A 37 -6.74 -0.31 0.55
N SER A 38 -6.30 -0.42 1.80
CA SER A 38 -5.13 -1.23 2.21
C SER A 38 -5.52 -2.71 2.28
N ALA A 39 -5.87 -3.26 1.11
CA ALA A 39 -6.38 -4.60 0.91
C ALA A 39 -5.63 -5.29 -0.23
N VAL A 40 -5.26 -6.55 -0.02
CA VAL A 40 -4.60 -7.39 -1.03
C VAL A 40 -5.36 -8.70 -1.15
N ALA A 41 -5.79 -9.06 -2.36
CA ALA A 41 -6.42 -10.35 -2.64
C ALA A 41 -5.55 -11.16 -3.59
N PHE A 42 -5.41 -12.45 -3.30
CA PHE A 42 -4.75 -13.40 -4.19
C PHE A 42 -5.84 -14.20 -4.91
N LYS A 43 -5.73 -14.29 -6.24
CA LYS A 43 -6.70 -15.00 -7.07
C LYS A 43 -6.05 -15.44 -8.37
N ASN A 44 -6.08 -16.75 -8.65
CA ASN A 44 -5.54 -17.33 -9.89
C ASN A 44 -4.07 -16.95 -10.17
N GLY A 45 -3.25 -16.86 -9.12
CA GLY A 45 -1.84 -16.43 -9.24
C GLY A 45 -1.63 -14.92 -9.42
N GLU A 46 -2.70 -14.12 -9.46
CA GLU A 46 -2.63 -12.66 -9.53
C GLU A 46 -2.82 -12.02 -8.14
N ARG A 47 -2.16 -10.89 -7.94
CA ARG A 47 -2.30 -10.02 -6.77
C ARG A 47 -3.15 -8.82 -7.15
N GLN A 48 -4.33 -8.72 -6.55
CA GLN A 48 -5.24 -7.59 -6.71
C GLN A 48 -5.14 -6.70 -5.47
N VAL A 49 -5.14 -5.38 -5.66
CA VAL A 49 -4.97 -4.40 -4.57
C VAL A 49 -6.10 -3.38 -4.63
N GLY A 50 -6.48 -2.81 -3.49
CA GLY A 50 -7.43 -1.70 -3.44
C GLY A 50 -8.90 -2.14 -3.49
N GLU A 51 -9.71 -1.40 -4.25
CA GLU A 51 -11.16 -1.62 -4.33
C GLU A 51 -11.51 -3.01 -4.85
N VAL A 52 -10.76 -3.50 -5.85
CA VAL A 52 -10.96 -4.85 -6.41
C VAL A 52 -10.73 -5.93 -5.36
N ALA A 53 -9.71 -5.79 -4.51
CA ALA A 53 -9.45 -6.71 -3.41
C ALA A 53 -10.52 -6.59 -2.31
N LYS A 54 -10.90 -5.37 -1.94
CA LYS A 54 -11.89 -5.12 -0.89
C LYS A 54 -13.27 -5.66 -1.23
N ARG A 55 -13.72 -5.52 -2.48
CA ARG A 55 -15.05 -5.98 -2.94
C ARG A 55 -15.27 -7.48 -2.80
N GLN A 56 -14.20 -8.26 -2.87
CA GLN A 56 -14.25 -9.72 -2.75
C GLN A 56 -13.82 -10.23 -1.37
N ALA A 57 -13.57 -9.35 -0.38
CA ALA A 57 -13.03 -9.77 0.92
C ALA A 57 -13.93 -10.76 1.68
N ILE A 58 -15.24 -10.79 1.38
CA ILE A 58 -16.19 -11.73 1.98
C ILE A 58 -16.18 -13.08 1.24
N THR A 59 -16.02 -13.06 -0.09
CA THR A 59 -16.17 -14.25 -0.93
C THR A 59 -14.84 -14.92 -1.30
N ASN A 60 -13.73 -14.19 -1.18
CA ASN A 60 -12.39 -14.68 -1.41
C ASN A 60 -11.63 -14.78 -0.07
N PRO A 61 -11.42 -16.00 0.47
CA PRO A 61 -10.71 -16.20 1.74
C PRO A 61 -9.24 -15.79 1.66
N ASN A 62 -8.67 -15.69 0.47
CA ASN A 62 -7.29 -15.26 0.23
C ASN A 62 -7.14 -13.73 0.17
N THR A 63 -7.98 -13.01 0.91
CA THR A 63 -7.97 -11.55 0.98
C THR A 63 -7.46 -11.09 2.33
N ILE A 64 -6.39 -10.29 2.31
CA ILE A 64 -5.75 -9.72 3.48
C ILE A 64 -6.21 -8.27 3.64
N LEU A 65 -6.68 -7.94 4.84
CA LEU A 65 -7.10 -6.60 5.25
C LEU A 65 -6.30 -6.17 6.48
N SER A 66 -6.13 -4.85 6.65
CA SER A 66 -5.59 -4.28 7.89
C SER A 66 -4.21 -4.80 8.32
N ILE A 67 -3.38 -5.23 7.36
CA ILE A 67 -2.08 -5.84 7.66
C ILE A 67 -1.14 -4.92 8.45
N LYS A 68 -1.34 -3.59 8.36
CA LYS A 68 -0.59 -2.57 9.12
C LYS A 68 -0.62 -2.81 10.64
N ARG A 69 -1.66 -3.47 11.17
CA ARG A 69 -1.78 -3.83 12.60
C ARG A 69 -0.73 -4.83 13.07
N HIS A 70 -0.10 -5.54 12.14
CA HIS A 70 0.87 -6.58 12.43
C HIS A 70 2.32 -6.15 12.12
N MET A 71 2.54 -4.90 11.68
CA MET A 71 3.89 -4.40 11.40
C MET A 71 4.79 -4.50 12.64
N GLY A 72 6.07 -4.79 12.43
CA GLY A 72 7.04 -4.92 13.53
C GLY A 72 6.88 -6.19 14.38
N THR A 73 6.03 -7.14 13.97
CA THR A 73 5.84 -8.43 14.65
C THR A 73 6.39 -9.59 13.82
N ASP A 74 6.39 -10.80 14.40
CA ASP A 74 6.71 -12.07 13.73
C ASP A 74 5.50 -12.72 13.04
N TYR A 75 4.36 -12.02 12.98
CA TYR A 75 3.14 -12.50 12.35
C TYR A 75 3.37 -12.97 10.90
N LYS A 76 2.72 -14.06 10.54
CA LYS A 76 2.66 -14.59 9.18
C LYS A 76 1.20 -14.81 8.80
N VAL A 77 0.87 -14.48 7.56
CA VAL A 77 -0.41 -14.83 6.95
C VAL A 77 -0.14 -15.84 5.83
N GLU A 78 -0.80 -16.99 5.92
CA GLU A 78 -0.73 -18.01 4.88
C GLU A 78 -1.79 -17.74 3.81
N VAL A 79 -1.36 -17.68 2.55
CA VAL A 79 -2.25 -17.57 1.40
C VAL A 79 -1.78 -18.55 0.33
N GLU A 80 -2.69 -19.41 -0.15
CA GLU A 80 -2.40 -20.42 -1.18
C GLU A 80 -1.17 -21.31 -0.86
N GLY A 81 -0.99 -21.67 0.43
CA GLY A 81 0.13 -22.51 0.89
C GLY A 81 1.48 -21.78 0.98
N LYS A 82 1.49 -20.45 0.90
CA LYS A 82 2.68 -19.62 1.09
C LYS A 82 2.47 -18.62 2.22
N GLU A 83 3.45 -18.52 3.11
CA GLU A 83 3.48 -17.51 4.16
C GLU A 83 3.98 -16.16 3.64
N TYR A 84 3.33 -15.10 4.11
CA TYR A 84 3.72 -13.72 3.88
C TYR A 84 3.85 -12.97 5.20
N THR A 85 4.86 -12.13 5.29
CA THR A 85 5.04 -11.16 6.36
C THR A 85 4.18 -9.90 6.14
N PRO A 86 3.89 -9.14 7.21
CA PRO A 86 3.29 -7.82 7.10
C PRO A 86 4.02 -6.90 6.12
N GLN A 87 5.35 -6.95 6.11
CA GLN A 87 6.23 -6.19 5.23
C GLN A 87 6.02 -6.56 3.77
N GLU A 88 5.95 -7.86 3.45
CA GLU A 88 5.71 -8.32 2.07
C GLU A 88 4.33 -7.92 1.56
N VAL A 89 3.30 -8.00 2.39
CA VAL A 89 1.94 -7.58 2.00
C VAL A 89 1.86 -6.06 1.87
N SER A 90 2.46 -5.30 2.79
CA SER A 90 2.57 -3.84 2.68
C SER A 90 3.37 -3.43 1.44
N ALA A 91 4.42 -4.16 1.06
CA ALA A 91 5.17 -3.92 -0.16
C ALA A 91 4.32 -4.10 -1.42
N ILE A 92 3.38 -5.07 -1.44
CA ILE A 92 2.43 -5.21 -2.55
C ILE A 92 1.53 -3.97 -2.67
N ILE A 93 1.06 -3.42 -1.54
CA ILE A 93 0.28 -2.17 -1.52
C ILE A 93 1.12 -0.99 -2.02
N LEU A 94 2.36 -0.86 -1.53
CA LEU A 94 3.28 0.21 -1.93
C LEU A 94 3.65 0.13 -3.40
N GLN A 95 3.83 -1.07 -3.97
CA GLN A 95 4.11 -1.25 -5.39
C GLN A 95 2.93 -0.79 -6.25
N TYR A 96 1.70 -1.12 -5.85
CA TYR A 96 0.50 -0.61 -6.54
C TYR A 96 0.43 0.92 -6.48
N ILE A 97 0.72 1.51 -5.31
CA ILE A 97 0.77 2.97 -5.12
C ILE A 97 1.82 3.63 -5.99
N LYS A 98 3.03 3.07 -6.02
CA LYS A 98 4.12 3.53 -6.86
C LYS A 98 3.71 3.50 -8.33
N ASN A 99 3.16 2.40 -8.81
CA ASN A 99 2.82 2.23 -10.23
C ASN A 99 1.86 3.32 -10.72
N TYR A 100 0.74 3.56 -10.03
CA TYR A 100 -0.19 4.60 -10.50
C TYR A 100 0.35 6.03 -10.27
N ALA A 101 1.26 6.22 -9.31
CA ALA A 101 1.97 7.49 -9.15
C ALA A 101 2.93 7.75 -10.33
N GLU A 102 3.64 6.73 -10.80
CA GLU A 102 4.50 6.79 -11.99
C GLU A 102 3.66 7.05 -13.24
N ASP A 103 2.51 6.38 -13.39
CA ASP A 103 1.58 6.62 -14.51
C ASP A 103 1.08 8.07 -14.54
N TYR A 104 0.73 8.63 -13.38
CA TYR A 104 0.29 10.03 -13.26
C TYR A 104 1.41 11.01 -13.59
N LEU A 105 2.64 10.72 -13.16
CA LEU A 105 3.79 11.60 -13.31
C LEU A 105 4.47 11.50 -14.69
N GLY A 106 4.29 10.38 -15.39
CA GLY A 106 5.00 10.07 -16.62
C GLY A 106 6.50 9.86 -16.44
N ASP A 107 6.95 9.54 -15.22
CA ASP A 107 8.36 9.33 -14.85
C ASP A 107 8.47 8.34 -13.69
N THR A 108 9.64 7.73 -13.52
CA THR A 108 9.92 6.78 -12.44
C THR A 108 10.01 7.47 -11.08
N VAL A 109 9.54 6.78 -10.04
CA VAL A 109 9.57 7.23 -8.65
C VAL A 109 10.45 6.30 -7.82
N ASP A 110 11.63 6.79 -7.45
CA ASP A 110 12.63 6.03 -6.69
C ASP A 110 12.65 6.34 -5.20
N LYS A 111 11.96 7.42 -4.78
CA LYS A 111 12.03 7.94 -3.40
C LYS A 111 10.64 8.25 -2.89
N ALA A 112 10.39 7.86 -1.66
CA ALA A 112 9.16 8.16 -0.95
C ALA A 112 9.44 8.56 0.50
N VAL A 113 8.51 9.32 1.07
CA VAL A 113 8.38 9.53 2.52
C VAL A 113 7.11 8.82 2.95
N ILE A 114 7.21 7.86 3.87
CA ILE A 114 6.07 7.06 4.34
C ILE A 114 5.70 7.51 5.76
N THR A 115 4.43 7.82 5.99
CA THR A 115 3.94 8.14 7.34
C THR A 115 3.76 6.87 8.19
N VAL A 116 3.88 7.04 9.50
CA VAL A 116 3.57 6.01 10.50
C VAL A 116 2.81 6.63 11.67
N PRO A 117 2.03 5.83 12.43
CA PRO A 117 1.42 6.30 13.66
C PRO A 117 2.45 6.87 14.63
N ALA A 118 2.07 7.90 15.39
CA ALA A 118 2.96 8.54 16.36
C ALA A 118 3.51 7.57 17.41
N TYR A 119 2.73 6.54 17.77
CA TYR A 119 3.07 5.54 18.77
C TYR A 119 3.94 4.39 18.24
N PHE A 120 4.27 4.34 16.95
CA PHE A 120 5.15 3.29 16.41
C PHE A 120 6.53 3.36 17.06
N ASN A 121 7.01 2.22 17.54
CA ASN A 121 8.38 2.03 18.02
C ASN A 121 9.36 1.81 16.86
N ASP A 122 10.65 1.65 17.16
CA ASP A 122 11.69 1.52 16.15
C ASP A 122 11.54 0.27 15.26
N ALA A 123 11.09 -0.86 15.82
CA ALA A 123 10.87 -2.07 15.05
C ALA A 123 9.71 -1.92 14.05
N GLU A 124 8.60 -1.29 14.47
CA GLU A 124 7.45 -1.02 13.61
C GLU A 124 7.77 0.02 12.52
N ARG A 125 8.62 1.01 12.83
CA ARG A 125 9.16 1.98 11.88
C ARG A 125 10.09 1.32 10.87
N GLN A 126 11.03 0.50 11.31
CA GLN A 126 11.98 -0.20 10.45
C GLN A 126 11.29 -1.22 9.53
N ALA A 127 10.17 -1.79 9.97
CA ALA A 127 9.37 -2.69 9.17
C ALA A 127 8.56 -1.98 8.07
N THR A 128 8.28 -0.67 8.23
CA THR A 128 7.46 0.13 7.29
C THR A 128 8.28 0.65 6.13
#